data_AF-A0A535DP34-F1
#
_entry.id   AF-A0A535DP34-F1
#
_cell.length_a   1.000
_cell.length_b   1.000
_cell.length_c   1.000
_cell.angle_alpha   90.00
_cell.angle_beta   90.00
_cell.angle_gamma   90.00
#
_symmetry.space_group_name_H-M   'P 1'
#
loop_
_entity.id
_entity.type
_entity.pdbx_description
1 polymer ?
#
loop_
_entity_poly.entity_id
_entity_poly.type
_entity_poly.pdbx_seq_one_letter_code
_entity_poly.pdbx_strand_id
1 'polypeptide(L)'
;MTQSASDYGQTFRDAYSLLHGGRPEEFGTAAERAPGEPLDAYLARSRAEAVGAMRKRLLAERPPAPLEEPNRLLLALLANAAQVDAALAEQVRAYQCGQFHESVGHSERLQALVTESARLDRELLASLAGLDPRLREEIGIAGVGED
;
A
#
# COMPACT_ATOMS: atom_id res chain seq x y z
N MET A 1 -15.11 16.60 13.84
CA MET A 1 -15.68 17.06 12.56
C MET A 1 -15.34 16.01 11.53
N THR A 2 -16.33 15.46 10.83
CA THR A 2 -16.11 14.50 9.73
C THR A 2 -15.55 15.27 8.53
N GLN A 3 -14.50 14.76 7.91
CA GLN A 3 -13.88 15.37 6.73
C GLN A 3 -14.86 15.31 5.53
N SER A 4 -14.79 16.28 4.60
CA SER A 4 -15.57 16.17 3.37
C SER A 4 -15.00 15.08 2.46
N ALA A 5 -15.83 14.52 1.58
CA ALA A 5 -15.36 13.50 0.63
C ALA A 5 -14.26 14.03 -0.30
N SER A 6 -14.37 15.28 -0.75
CA SER A 6 -13.36 15.92 -1.59
C SER A 6 -12.01 16.05 -0.87
N ASP A 7 -12.02 16.48 0.41
CA ASP A 7 -10.81 16.63 1.22
C ASP A 7 -10.12 15.27 1.47
N TYR A 8 -10.91 14.23 1.75
CA TYR A 8 -10.39 12.87 1.95
C TYR A 8 -9.91 12.24 0.64
N GLY A 9 -10.54 12.59 -0.50
CA GLY A 9 -10.29 11.98 -1.80
C GLY A 9 -8.83 12.06 -2.27
N GLN A 10 -8.12 13.15 -1.95
CA GLN A 10 -6.69 13.22 -2.27
C GLN A 10 -5.88 12.18 -1.48
N THR A 11 -6.09 12.09 -0.17
CA THR A 11 -5.41 11.09 0.68
C THR A 11 -5.73 9.67 0.23
N PHE A 12 -6.97 9.40 -0.19
CA PHE A 12 -7.35 8.11 -0.77
C PHE A 12 -6.54 7.79 -2.03
N ARG A 13 -6.51 8.70 -2.99
CA ARG A 13 -5.79 8.50 -4.27
C ARG A 13 -4.29 8.33 -4.05
N ASP A 14 -3.70 9.12 -3.15
CA ASP A 14 -2.29 9.01 -2.78
C ASP A 14 -1.97 7.59 -2.27
N ALA A 15 -2.79 7.07 -1.34
CA ALA A 15 -2.62 5.73 -0.80
C ALA A 15 -2.82 4.64 -1.86
N TYR A 16 -3.84 4.79 -2.70
CA TYR A 16 -4.12 3.86 -3.79
C TYR A 16 -2.98 3.83 -4.81
N SER A 17 -2.47 4.99 -5.23
CA SER A 17 -1.33 5.11 -6.14
C SER A 17 -0.08 4.47 -5.56
N LEU A 18 0.25 4.71 -4.28
CA LEU A 18 1.42 4.10 -3.63
C LEU A 18 1.40 2.57 -3.68
N LEU A 19 0.22 1.95 -3.55
CA LEU A 19 0.05 0.50 -3.61
C LEU A 19 0.19 -0.07 -5.04
N HIS A 20 -0.12 0.73 -6.06
CA HIS A 20 -0.20 0.31 -7.46
C HIS A 20 0.98 0.79 -8.34
N GLY A 21 2.12 1.10 -7.72
CA GLY A 21 3.34 1.49 -8.44
C GLY A 21 3.47 2.99 -8.73
N GLY A 22 2.70 3.83 -8.03
CA GLY A 22 2.92 5.27 -7.94
C GLY A 22 4.28 5.61 -7.33
N ARG A 23 4.70 6.87 -7.43
CA ARG A 23 6.05 7.30 -7.06
C ARG A 23 6.20 7.44 -5.53
N PRO A 24 6.99 6.58 -4.86
CA PRO A 24 7.18 6.67 -3.41
C PRO A 24 7.86 7.97 -2.98
N GLU A 25 8.61 8.61 -3.88
CA GLU A 25 9.26 9.93 -3.69
C GLU A 25 8.25 11.05 -3.35
N GLU A 26 6.97 10.88 -3.70
CA GLU A 26 5.91 11.88 -3.46
C GLU A 26 5.30 11.75 -2.05
N PHE A 27 5.54 10.63 -1.37
CA PHE A 27 4.89 10.28 -0.09
C PHE A 27 5.87 9.99 1.05
N GLY A 28 7.13 9.68 0.71
CA GLY A 28 8.21 9.46 1.67
C GLY A 28 8.94 10.75 2.04
N THR A 29 9.53 10.76 3.24
CA THR A 29 10.56 11.74 3.61
C THR A 29 11.95 11.32 3.13
N ALA A 30 12.01 10.29 2.27
CA ALA A 30 13.25 9.60 1.94
C ALA A 30 14.28 10.61 1.45
N ALA A 31 15.28 10.86 2.30
CA ALA A 31 16.45 11.62 1.94
C ALA A 31 17.09 11.00 0.71
N GLU A 32 17.74 11.84 -0.10
CA GLU A 32 18.52 11.41 -1.26
C GLU A 32 19.36 10.17 -0.94
N ARG A 33 19.49 9.27 -1.92
CA ARG A 33 20.32 8.07 -1.80
C ARG A 33 21.70 8.42 -1.24
N ALA A 34 22.10 7.78 -0.15
CA ALA A 34 23.36 8.07 0.49
C ALA A 34 24.54 7.63 -0.40
N PRO A 35 25.70 8.32 -0.38
CA PRO A 35 26.88 7.90 -1.12
C PRO A 35 27.28 6.47 -0.74
N GLY A 36 27.38 5.58 -1.74
CA GLY A 36 27.73 4.17 -1.53
C GLY A 36 26.56 3.26 -1.12
N GLU A 37 25.35 3.77 -0.88
CA GLU A 37 24.16 2.95 -0.66
C GLU A 37 23.81 2.18 -1.94
N PRO A 38 23.61 0.85 -1.91
CA PRO A 38 23.08 0.10 -3.05
C PRO A 38 21.69 0.58 -3.47
N LEU A 39 21.37 0.52 -4.77
CA LEU A 39 20.08 1.02 -5.29
C LEU A 39 18.89 0.27 -4.69
N ASP A 40 18.98 -1.06 -4.56
CA ASP A 40 17.97 -1.92 -3.97
C ASP A 40 17.72 -1.58 -2.49
N ALA A 41 18.79 -1.33 -1.73
CA ALA A 41 18.69 -0.89 -0.33
C ALA A 41 17.99 0.47 -0.22
N TYR A 42 18.34 1.43 -1.09
CA TYR A 42 17.68 2.72 -1.16
C TYR A 42 16.19 2.59 -1.49
N LEU A 43 15.84 1.82 -2.53
CA LEU A 43 14.46 1.64 -2.97
C LEU A 43 13.60 0.94 -1.90
N ALA A 44 14.14 -0.09 -1.24
CA ALA A 44 13.44 -0.78 -0.16
C ALA A 44 13.17 0.16 1.03
N ARG A 45 14.17 0.95 1.43
CA ARG A 45 14.03 1.95 2.50
C ARG A 45 13.03 3.04 2.12
N SER A 46 13.16 3.63 0.93
CA SER A 46 12.27 4.70 0.44
C SER A 46 10.81 4.22 0.40
N ARG A 47 10.56 3.01 -0.12
CA ARG A 47 9.22 2.42 -0.11
C ARG A 47 8.68 2.17 1.29
N ALA A 48 9.49 1.61 2.19
CA ALA A 48 9.08 1.36 3.57
C ALA A 48 8.72 2.66 4.32
N GLU A 49 9.50 3.73 4.13
CA GLU A 49 9.21 5.06 4.67
C GLU A 49 7.91 5.62 4.10
N ALA A 50 7.71 5.56 2.79
CA ALA A 50 6.49 6.03 2.12
C ALA A 50 5.24 5.27 2.61
N VAL A 51 5.29 3.94 2.70
CA VAL A 51 4.19 3.11 3.22
C VAL A 51 3.91 3.43 4.68
N GLY A 52 4.95 3.60 5.49
CA GLY A 52 4.82 3.98 6.90
C GLY A 52 4.19 5.36 7.10
N ALA A 53 4.62 6.35 6.31
CA ALA A 53 4.08 7.71 6.34
C ALA A 53 2.61 7.74 5.89
N MET A 54 2.28 7.06 4.79
CA MET A 54 0.92 6.98 4.28
C MET A 54 -0.03 6.31 5.27
N ARG A 55 0.40 5.20 5.89
CA ARG A 55 -0.40 4.52 6.92
C ARG A 55 -0.66 5.43 8.13
N LYS A 56 0.35 6.18 8.59
CA LYS A 56 0.17 7.17 9.67
C LYS A 56 -0.82 8.27 9.27
N ARG A 57 -0.74 8.77 8.03
CA ARG A 57 -1.67 9.77 7.50
C ARG A 57 -3.10 9.23 7.50
N LEU A 58 -3.37 8.07 6.90
CA LEU A 58 -4.71 7.46 6.89
C LEU A 58 -5.27 7.18 8.30
N LEU A 59 -4.43 6.76 9.25
CA LEU A 59 -4.86 6.54 10.64
C LEU A 59 -5.23 7.84 11.37
N ALA A 60 -4.66 8.98 10.95
CA ALA A 60 -4.96 10.28 11.54
C ALA A 60 -6.24 10.91 10.95
N GLU A 61 -6.67 10.45 9.78
CA GLU A 61 -7.88 10.94 9.11
C GLU A 61 -9.15 10.33 9.70
N ARG A 62 -10.28 11.01 9.48
CA ARG A 62 -11.62 10.47 9.72
C ARG A 62 -12.35 10.41 8.39
N PRO A 63 -12.37 9.25 7.70
CA PRO A 63 -13.06 9.14 6.42
C PRO A 63 -14.55 9.46 6.60
N PRO A 64 -15.21 10.04 5.57
CA PRO A 64 -16.66 10.07 5.49
C PRO A 64 -17.26 8.67 5.65
N ALA A 65 -18.45 8.55 6.24
CA ALA A 65 -19.06 7.25 6.57
C ALA A 65 -19.08 6.24 5.40
N PRO A 66 -19.41 6.62 4.15
CA PRO A 66 -19.38 5.68 3.03
C PRO A 66 -17.97 5.18 2.67
N LEU A 67 -16.91 5.87 3.11
CA LEU A 67 -15.50 5.58 2.82
C LEU A 67 -14.77 4.91 3.98
N GLU A 68 -15.46 4.60 5.08
CA GLU A 68 -14.87 3.90 6.23
C GLU A 68 -14.31 2.52 5.86
N GLU A 69 -15.06 1.76 5.07
CA GLU A 69 -14.66 0.43 4.62
C GLU A 69 -13.49 0.48 3.59
N PRO A 70 -13.55 1.30 2.53
CA PRO A 70 -12.39 1.53 1.67
C PRO A 70 -11.14 1.99 2.43
N ASN A 71 -11.28 2.87 3.42
CA ASN A 71 -10.18 3.30 4.28
C ASN A 71 -9.58 2.13 5.07
N ARG A 72 -10.43 1.28 5.67
CA ARG A 72 -10.01 0.08 6.41
C ARG A 72 -9.23 -0.87 5.52
N LEU A 73 -9.68 -1.07 4.27
CA LEU A 73 -9.03 -1.93 3.29
C LEU A 73 -7.69 -1.36 2.82
N LEU A 74 -7.58 -0.05 2.58
CA LEU A 74 -6.31 0.61 2.30
C LEU A 74 -5.30 0.44 3.43
N LEU A 75 -5.74 0.60 4.69
CA LEU A 75 -4.88 0.38 5.87
C LEU A 75 -4.39 -1.07 5.96
N ALA A 76 -5.25 -2.04 5.64
CA ALA A 76 -4.88 -3.45 5.59
C ALA A 76 -3.88 -3.72 4.46
N LEU A 77 -4.11 -3.18 3.27
CA LEU A 77 -3.19 -3.30 2.13
C LEU A 77 -1.81 -2.71 2.42
N LEU A 78 -1.74 -1.52 3.01
CA LEU A 78 -0.46 -0.89 3.40
C LEU A 78 0.28 -1.71 4.46
N ALA A 79 -0.45 -2.27 5.44
CA ALA A 79 0.14 -3.15 6.44
C ALA A 79 0.65 -4.47 5.81
N ASN A 80 -0.08 -5.02 4.84
CA ASN A 80 0.31 -6.22 4.14
C ASN A 80 1.51 -5.97 3.20
N ALA A 81 1.54 -4.83 2.51
CA ALA A 81 2.65 -4.42 1.66
C ALA A 81 3.97 -4.31 2.45
N ALA A 82 3.94 -3.79 3.67
CA ALA A 82 5.11 -3.76 4.55
C ALA A 82 5.59 -5.17 4.95
N GLN A 83 4.66 -6.12 5.14
CA GLN A 83 4.99 -7.52 5.43
C GLN A 83 5.56 -8.25 4.21
N VAL A 84 5.03 -7.98 3.01
CA VAL A 84 5.56 -8.49 1.74
C VAL A 84 7.02 -8.07 1.57
N ASP A 85 7.34 -6.80 1.78
CA ASP A 85 8.70 -6.28 1.66
C ASP A 85 9.66 -6.96 2.64
N ALA A 86 9.24 -7.10 3.91
CA ALA A 86 10.05 -7.77 4.92
C ALA A 86 10.29 -9.24 4.57
N ALA A 87 9.26 -9.98 4.15
CA ALA A 87 9.37 -11.38 3.75
C ALA A 87 10.26 -11.55 2.51
N LEU A 88 10.17 -10.65 1.54
CA LEU A 88 11.04 -10.64 0.36
C LEU A 88 12.50 -10.40 0.75
N ALA A 89 12.77 -9.42 1.62
CA ALA A 89 14.12 -9.14 2.10
C ALA A 89 14.72 -10.35 2.86
N GLU A 90 13.93 -11.01 3.71
CA GLU A 90 14.32 -12.25 4.38
C GLU A 90 14.65 -13.37 3.36
N GLN A 91 13.79 -13.59 2.38
CA GLN A 91 13.97 -14.60 1.34
C GLN A 91 15.25 -14.35 0.52
N VAL A 92 15.45 -13.12 0.04
CA VAL A 92 16.63 -12.74 -0.76
C VAL A 92 17.91 -12.94 0.05
N ARG A 93 17.91 -12.55 1.32
CA ARG A 93 19.05 -12.73 2.21
C ARG A 93 19.39 -14.21 2.42
N ALA A 94 18.39 -15.03 2.74
CA ALA A 94 18.57 -16.47 2.92
C ALA A 94 19.15 -17.13 1.65
N TYR A 95 18.63 -16.73 0.47
CA TYR A 95 19.15 -17.20 -0.81
C TYR A 95 20.62 -16.81 -1.03
N GLN A 96 20.97 -15.54 -0.80
CA GLN A 96 22.34 -15.04 -0.93
C GLN A 96 23.33 -15.70 0.03
N CYS A 97 22.87 -16.13 1.22
CA CYS A 97 23.68 -16.84 2.20
C CYS A 97 23.75 -18.36 1.96
N GLY A 98 23.12 -18.89 0.90
CA GLY A 98 23.09 -20.33 0.60
C GLY A 98 22.17 -21.13 1.52
N GLN A 99 21.29 -20.46 2.27
CA GLN A 99 20.32 -21.07 3.19
C GLN A 99 19.05 -21.46 2.45
N PHE A 100 19.15 -22.42 1.52
CA PHE A 100 18.06 -22.72 0.58
C PHE A 100 16.77 -23.21 1.26
N HIS A 101 16.86 -23.98 2.34
CA HIS A 101 15.66 -24.45 3.05
C HIS A 101 14.89 -23.29 3.73
N GLU A 102 15.62 -22.36 4.35
CA GLU A 102 15.02 -21.15 4.93
C GLU A 102 14.43 -20.26 3.83
N SER A 103 15.13 -20.11 2.70
CA SER A 103 14.64 -19.36 1.54
C SER A 103 13.30 -19.91 1.01
N VAL A 104 13.09 -21.24 1.03
CA VAL A 104 11.80 -21.84 0.63
C VAL A 104 10.71 -21.46 1.62
N GLY A 105 10.96 -21.55 2.93
CA GLY A 105 9.99 -21.13 3.95
C GLY A 105 9.61 -19.64 3.84
N HIS A 106 10.58 -18.77 3.56
CA HIS A 106 10.29 -17.36 3.29
C HIS A 106 9.48 -17.16 1.99
N SER A 107 9.72 -17.98 0.96
CA SER A 107 8.94 -17.94 -0.29
C SER A 107 7.48 -18.33 -0.08
N GLU A 108 7.20 -19.34 0.74
CA GLU A 108 5.82 -19.75 1.07
C GLU A 108 5.09 -18.63 1.84
N ARG A 109 5.77 -18.03 2.83
CA ARG A 109 5.25 -16.86 3.55
C ARG A 109 4.97 -15.69 2.60
N LEU A 110 5.90 -15.39 1.70
CA LEU A 110 5.76 -14.34 0.70
C LEU A 110 4.54 -14.61 -0.21
N GLN A 111 4.37 -15.85 -0.68
CA GLN A 111 3.23 -16.25 -1.51
C GLN A 111 1.89 -16.06 -0.78
N ALA A 112 1.81 -16.41 0.51
CA ALA A 112 0.62 -16.21 1.32
C ALA A 112 0.28 -14.71 1.43
N LEU A 113 1.28 -13.86 1.69
CA LEU A 113 1.10 -12.42 1.76
C LEU A 113 0.67 -11.81 0.42
N VAL A 114 1.23 -12.24 -0.70
CA VAL A 114 0.82 -11.77 -2.03
C VAL A 114 -0.62 -12.18 -2.36
N THR A 115 -1.01 -13.40 -1.98
CA THR A 115 -2.39 -13.87 -2.14
C THR A 115 -3.37 -13.03 -1.31
N GLU A 116 -2.98 -12.69 -0.09
CA GLU A 116 -3.75 -11.81 0.78
C GLU A 116 -3.86 -10.38 0.22
N SER A 117 -2.79 -9.82 -0.34
CA SER A 117 -2.85 -8.54 -1.06
C SER A 117 -3.91 -8.58 -2.17
N ALA A 118 -3.90 -9.62 -2.99
CA ALA A 118 -4.85 -9.75 -4.09
C ALA A 118 -6.30 -9.96 -3.62
N ARG A 119 -6.51 -10.58 -2.44
CA ARG A 119 -7.84 -10.67 -1.81
C ARG A 119 -8.32 -9.31 -1.34
N LEU A 120 -7.48 -8.59 -0.58
CA LEU A 120 -7.79 -7.27 -0.05
C LEU A 120 -8.04 -6.24 -1.16
N ASP A 121 -7.28 -6.31 -2.26
CA ASP A 121 -7.46 -5.41 -3.40
C ASP A 121 -8.80 -5.64 -4.11
N ARG A 122 -9.18 -6.91 -4.32
CA ARG A 122 -10.52 -7.25 -4.85
C ARG A 122 -11.65 -6.77 -3.94
N GLU A 123 -11.48 -6.89 -2.63
CA GLU A 123 -12.45 -6.36 -1.66
C GLU A 123 -12.53 -4.84 -1.71
N LEU A 124 -11.40 -4.15 -1.88
CA LEU A 124 -11.36 -2.71 -2.07
C LEU A 124 -12.13 -2.33 -3.34
N LEU A 125 -11.82 -2.93 -4.48
CA LEU A 125 -12.51 -2.66 -5.74
C LEU A 125 -14.03 -2.90 -5.65
N ALA A 126 -14.44 -4.00 -5.02
CA ALA A 126 -15.85 -4.30 -4.79
C ALA A 126 -16.53 -3.27 -3.87
N SER A 127 -15.84 -2.84 -2.81
CA SER A 127 -16.34 -1.80 -1.90
C SER A 127 -16.50 -0.46 -2.62
N LEU A 128 -15.54 -0.10 -3.48
CA LEU A 128 -15.61 1.13 -4.29
C LEU A 128 -16.73 1.06 -5.33
N ALA A 129 -16.92 -0.07 -6.00
CA ALA A 129 -17.99 -0.26 -6.99
C ALA A 129 -19.39 -0.13 -6.36
N GLY A 130 -19.52 -0.43 -5.06
CA GLY A 130 -20.77 -0.26 -4.30
C GLY A 130 -21.09 1.18 -3.86
N LEU A 131 -20.19 2.15 -4.09
CA LEU A 131 -20.40 3.54 -3.72
C LEU A 131 -21.31 4.29 -4.70
N ASP A 132 -21.97 5.34 -4.20
CA ASP A 132 -22.69 6.30 -5.04
C ASP A 132 -21.74 6.84 -6.15
N PRO A 133 -22.13 6.77 -7.43
CA PRO A 133 -21.34 7.34 -8.53
C PRO A 133 -20.90 8.79 -8.29
N ARG A 134 -21.74 9.64 -7.68
CA ARG A 134 -21.37 11.03 -7.35
C ARG A 134 -20.25 11.09 -6.32
N LEU A 135 -20.28 10.19 -5.33
CA LEU A 135 -19.21 10.10 -4.34
C LEU A 135 -17.91 9.62 -4.98
N ARG A 136 -17.97 8.67 -5.92
CA ARG A 136 -16.81 8.22 -6.70
C ARG A 136 -16.18 9.37 -7.51
N GLU A 137 -17.01 10.22 -8.11
CA GLU A 137 -16.56 11.45 -8.76
C GLU A 137 -15.91 12.44 -7.78
N GLU A 138 -16.55 12.67 -6.62
CA GLU A 138 -16.03 13.58 -5.58
C GLU A 138 -14.66 13.17 -5.04
N ILE A 139 -14.40 11.86 -4.92
CA ILE A 139 -13.08 11.33 -4.53
C ILE A 139 -12.16 11.06 -5.71
N GLY A 140 -12.55 11.44 -6.93
CA GLY A 140 -11.73 11.40 -8.14
C GLY A 140 -11.38 9.99 -8.63
N ILE A 141 -12.29 9.03 -8.50
CA ILE A 141 -12.14 7.65 -8.98
C ILE A 141 -13.24 7.22 -9.96
N ALA A 142 -13.82 8.17 -10.69
CA ALA A 142 -14.80 7.88 -11.73
C ALA A 142 -14.25 6.84 -12.72
N GLY A 143 -14.93 5.70 -12.87
CA GLY A 143 -14.52 4.57 -13.73
C GLY A 143 -13.94 3.34 -13.01
N VAL A 144 -13.73 3.36 -11.69
CA VAL A 144 -13.34 2.14 -10.95
C VAL A 144 -14.52 1.18 -10.86
N GLY A 145 -14.42 0.00 -11.50
CA GLY A 145 -15.40 -1.09 -11.48
C GLY A 145 -16.38 -1.14 -12.66
N GLU A 146 -16.12 -0.40 -13.74
CA GLU A 146 -16.88 -0.48 -15.00
C GLU A 146 -16.13 -1.37 -16.00
N ASP A 147 -16.37 -2.68 -15.94
CA ASP A 147 -16.01 -3.67 -16.97
C ASP A 147 -17.27 -4.41 -17.45
#